data_AF-A0A7R9DFT8-F1
#
_entry.id   AF-A0A7R9DFT8-F1
#
_cell.length_a   1.000
_cell.length_b   1.000
_cell.length_c   1.000
_cell.angle_alpha   90.00
_cell.angle_beta   90.00
_cell.angle_gamma   90.00
#
_symmetry.space_group_name_H-M   'P 1'
#
loop_
_entity.id
_entity.type
_entity.pdbx_description
1 polymer ?
#
loop_
_entity_poly.entity_id
_entity_poly.type
_entity_poly.pdbx_seq_one_letter_code
_entity_poly.pdbx_strand_id
1 'polypeptide(L)'
;MEGSFRQDDVKIGTLIGKDKYGNKYYENNMYFYGRNRWVEYNDQVGINYDASQVPAEWFGWLHYKTDLPPFKDPNRPNYPWMAEHSENLSGTSRAYVPYSTTTPKIEQWVPPKSQVN
;
A
#
# COMPACT_ATOMS: atom_id res chain seq x y z
N MET A 1 12.87 -23.97 6.17
CA MET A 1 11.70 -24.61 5.52
C MET A 1 10.37 -23.93 5.89
N GLU A 2 10.34 -22.76 6.55
CA GLU A 2 9.08 -22.13 7.02
C GLU A 2 8.38 -21.18 6.03
N GLY A 3 9.02 -20.76 4.93
CA GLY A 3 8.44 -19.80 3.97
C GLY A 3 7.60 -20.41 2.83
N SER A 4 7.67 -21.73 2.62
CA SER A 4 7.17 -22.38 1.39
C SER A 4 5.64 -22.33 1.24
N PHE A 5 4.88 -22.27 2.33
CA PHE A 5 3.41 -22.28 2.27
C PHE A 5 2.81 -20.93 1.84
N ARG A 6 3.56 -19.83 1.99
CA ARG A 6 3.03 -18.48 1.70
C ARG A 6 3.21 -18.05 0.26
N GLN A 7 4.28 -18.50 -0.38
CA GLN A 7 4.68 -18.00 -1.70
C GLN A 7 4.35 -19.00 -2.83
N ASP A 8 3.86 -20.20 -2.48
CA ASP A 8 3.61 -21.36 -3.35
C ASP A 8 4.81 -21.83 -4.22
N ASP A 9 5.96 -21.16 -4.11
CA ASP A 9 7.19 -21.39 -4.87
C ASP A 9 8.41 -21.19 -3.98
N VAL A 10 9.40 -22.07 -4.09
CA VAL A 10 10.66 -21.97 -3.38
C VAL A 10 11.67 -21.28 -4.28
N LYS A 11 11.80 -19.97 -4.09
CA LYS A 11 12.77 -19.14 -4.82
C LYS A 11 14.01 -18.88 -3.99
N ILE A 12 15.15 -18.82 -4.66
CA ILE A 12 16.41 -18.36 -4.09
C ILE A 12 16.78 -17.03 -4.74
N GLY A 13 17.17 -16.04 -3.94
CA GLY A 13 17.55 -14.72 -4.43
C GLY A 13 18.32 -13.90 -3.42
N THR A 14 18.89 -12.81 -3.90
CA THR A 14 19.62 -11.86 -3.06
C THR A 14 18.63 -10.91 -2.40
N LEU A 15 18.72 -10.73 -1.09
CA LEU A 15 17.94 -9.73 -0.37
C LEU A 15 18.44 -8.32 -0.76
N ILE A 16 17.61 -7.57 -1.47
CA ILE A 16 17.91 -6.20 -1.91
C ILE A 16 17.60 -5.20 -0.81
N GLY A 17 16.54 -5.43 -0.03
CA GLY A 17 16.22 -4.57 1.10
C GLY A 17 14.91 -4.95 1.79
N LYS A 18 14.59 -4.16 2.80
CA LYS A 18 13.39 -4.31 3.63
C LYS A 18 12.71 -2.95 3.74
N ASP A 19 11.39 -2.91 3.65
CA ASP A 19 10.64 -1.68 3.87
C ASP A 19 10.34 -1.43 5.36
N LYS A 20 9.69 -0.30 5.64
CA LYS A 20 9.27 0.07 7.00
C LYS A 20 8.17 -0.83 7.59
N TYR A 21 7.42 -1.54 6.74
CA TYR A 21 6.32 -2.42 7.14
C TYR A 21 6.78 -3.86 7.39
N GLY A 22 8.02 -4.19 7.03
CA GLY A 22 8.62 -5.49 7.26
C GLY A 22 8.74 -6.37 6.02
N ASN A 23 8.24 -5.92 4.86
CA ASN A 23 8.31 -6.65 3.60
C ASN A 23 9.75 -6.70 3.10
N LYS A 24 10.19 -7.88 2.65
CA LYS A 24 11.54 -8.14 2.15
C LYS A 24 11.51 -8.27 0.63
N TYR A 25 12.43 -7.62 -0.05
CA TYR A 25 12.50 -7.58 -1.51
C TYR A 25 13.73 -8.32 -1.99
N TYR A 26 13.53 -9.22 -2.96
CA TYR A 26 14.58 -10.10 -3.46
C TYR A 26 14.72 -9.99 -4.97
N GLU A 27 15.96 -10.21 -5.44
CA GLU A 27 16.29 -10.25 -6.85
C GLU A 27 17.17 -11.47 -7.19
N ASN A 28 16.89 -12.10 -8.32
CA ASN A 28 17.73 -13.13 -8.93
C ASN A 28 17.67 -13.06 -10.45
N ASN A 29 18.72 -12.51 -11.07
CA ASN A 29 18.84 -12.35 -12.53
C ASN A 29 19.06 -13.66 -13.30
N MET A 30 19.22 -14.79 -12.61
CA MET A 30 19.19 -16.11 -13.27
C MET A 30 17.76 -16.51 -13.67
N TYR A 31 16.74 -15.97 -13.01
CA TYR A 31 15.36 -16.20 -13.40
C TYR A 31 14.95 -15.31 -14.57
N PHE A 32 13.94 -15.77 -15.31
CA PHE A 32 13.35 -15.02 -16.41
C PHE A 32 12.83 -13.64 -15.94
N TYR A 33 12.95 -12.65 -16.83
CA TYR A 33 12.47 -11.29 -16.62
C TYR A 33 10.99 -11.26 -16.23
N GLY A 34 10.65 -10.68 -15.09
CA GLY A 34 9.29 -10.69 -14.56
C GLY A 34 9.09 -11.69 -13.41
N ARG A 35 9.97 -12.68 -13.26
CA ARG A 35 10.06 -13.54 -12.06
C ARG A 35 11.34 -13.32 -11.25
N ASN A 36 12.29 -12.55 -11.78
CA ASN A 36 13.56 -12.23 -11.15
C ASN A 36 13.44 -11.31 -9.95
N ARG A 37 12.41 -10.46 -9.85
CA ARG A 37 12.11 -9.64 -8.67
C ARG A 37 10.85 -10.12 -7.97
N TRP A 38 10.86 -10.25 -6.65
CA TRP A 38 9.68 -10.57 -5.84
C TRP A 38 9.75 -9.97 -4.45
N VAL A 39 8.61 -9.97 -3.77
CA VAL A 39 8.45 -9.54 -2.39
C VAL A 39 8.01 -10.72 -1.53
N GLU A 40 8.61 -10.85 -0.35
CA GLU A 40 8.08 -11.65 0.75
C GLU A 40 7.45 -10.69 1.76
N TYR A 41 6.15 -10.81 1.97
CA TYR A 41 5.42 -9.95 2.90
C TYR A 41 5.82 -10.22 4.35
N ASN A 42 5.62 -9.23 5.23
CA ASN A 42 5.94 -9.35 6.65
C ASN A 42 5.24 -10.58 7.27
N ASP A 43 6.00 -11.35 8.04
CA ASP A 43 5.52 -12.53 8.77
C ASP A 43 4.31 -12.24 9.66
N GLN A 44 4.23 -11.02 10.21
CA GLN A 44 3.13 -10.54 11.06
C GLN A 44 1.76 -10.51 10.37
N VAL A 45 1.72 -10.34 9.04
CA VAL A 45 0.47 -10.31 8.26
C VAL A 45 -0.09 -11.72 8.04
N GLY A 46 0.75 -12.74 8.18
CA GLY A 46 0.33 -14.14 8.03
C GLY A 46 -0.11 -14.46 6.60
N ILE A 47 -1.28 -15.11 6.48
CA ILE A 47 -1.90 -15.52 5.21
C ILE A 47 -2.69 -14.36 4.56
N ASN A 48 -3.01 -13.30 5.32
CA ASN A 48 -3.78 -12.16 4.84
C ASN A 48 -2.90 -11.12 4.12
N TYR A 49 -1.84 -11.55 3.45
CA TYR A 49 -0.98 -10.64 2.71
C TYR A 49 -1.72 -10.15 1.47
N ASP A 50 -1.46 -8.90 1.09
CA ASP A 50 -2.09 -8.28 -0.08
C ASP A 50 -1.08 -7.48 -0.90
N ALA A 51 -1.27 -7.44 -2.22
CA ALA A 51 -0.45 -6.69 -3.15
C ALA A 51 -0.41 -5.19 -2.84
N SER A 52 -1.49 -4.67 -2.23
CA SER A 52 -1.56 -3.26 -1.84
C SER A 52 -0.68 -2.89 -0.65
N GLN A 53 -0.07 -3.84 0.06
CA GLN A 53 0.82 -3.58 1.20
C GLN A 53 2.24 -3.17 0.79
N VAL A 54 2.54 -3.22 -0.51
CA VAL A 54 3.82 -2.73 -1.06
C VAL A 54 3.77 -1.20 -1.12
N PRO A 55 4.66 -0.47 -0.41
CA PRO A 55 4.68 0.98 -0.46
C PRO A 55 5.04 1.48 -1.87
N ALA A 56 4.56 2.68 -2.20
CA ALA A 56 4.82 3.34 -3.49
C ALA A 56 6.31 3.38 -3.84
N GLU A 57 7.13 3.47 -2.79
CA GLU A 57 8.57 3.36 -2.83
C GLU A 57 9.07 2.08 -3.50
N TRP A 58 8.66 0.91 -3.01
CA TRP A 58 9.13 -0.36 -3.54
C TRP A 58 8.33 -0.80 -4.77
N PHE A 59 7.13 -0.23 -4.96
CA PHE A 59 6.25 -0.53 -6.08
C PHE A 59 6.92 -0.28 -7.44
N GLY A 60 7.66 0.83 -7.58
CA GLY A 60 8.36 1.17 -8.83
C GLY A 60 9.43 0.14 -9.21
N TRP A 61 10.27 -0.25 -8.26
CA TRP A 61 11.33 -1.23 -8.48
C TRP A 61 10.79 -2.64 -8.75
N LEU A 62 9.77 -3.06 -7.98
CA LEU A 62 9.13 -4.36 -8.11
C LEU A 62 8.44 -4.53 -9.47
N HIS A 63 7.86 -3.46 -10.02
CA HIS A 63 7.16 -3.47 -11.31
C HIS A 63 8.01 -2.96 -12.48
N TYR A 64 9.35 -2.97 -12.35
CA TYR A 64 10.28 -2.58 -13.41
C TYR A 64 10.06 -1.16 -13.97
N LYS A 65 9.49 -0.24 -13.18
CA LYS A 65 9.42 1.18 -13.54
C LYS A 65 10.77 1.87 -13.35
N THR A 66 11.54 1.39 -12.38
CA THR A 66 12.89 1.86 -12.06
C THR A 66 13.80 0.67 -11.79
N ASP A 67 15.07 0.78 -12.17
CA ASP A 67 16.09 -0.20 -11.79
C ASP A 67 16.69 0.09 -10.43
N LEU A 68 16.61 1.34 -9.97
CA LEU A 68 17.12 1.75 -8.68
C LEU A 68 16.10 1.39 -7.58
N PRO A 69 16.54 0.71 -6.50
CA PRO A 69 15.73 0.52 -5.32
C PRO A 69 15.60 1.84 -4.54
N PRO A 70 14.60 1.96 -3.63
CA PRO A 70 14.30 3.15 -2.83
C PRO A 70 15.49 3.92 -2.25
N PHE A 71 16.46 3.19 -1.71
CA PHE A 71 17.60 3.75 -0.99
C PHE A 71 18.76 4.18 -1.89
N LYS A 72 18.71 3.85 -3.20
CA LYS A 72 19.71 4.25 -4.19
C LYS A 72 19.20 5.32 -5.15
N ASP A 73 17.91 5.63 -5.14
CA ASP A 73 17.31 6.61 -6.04
C ASP A 73 17.40 8.03 -5.45
N PRO A 74 18.27 8.92 -5.98
CA PRO A 74 18.41 10.28 -5.47
C PRO A 74 17.26 11.20 -5.88
N ASN A 75 16.48 10.82 -6.90
CA ASN A 75 15.42 11.66 -7.47
C ASN A 75 14.05 11.38 -6.88
N ARG A 76 13.98 10.56 -5.82
CA ARG A 76 12.71 10.25 -5.19
C ARG A 76 12.10 11.49 -4.54
N PRO A 77 10.85 11.86 -4.87
CA PRO A 77 10.20 12.97 -4.22
C PRO A 77 10.04 12.68 -2.73
N ASN A 78 10.44 13.65 -1.89
CA ASN A 78 10.13 13.70 -0.48
C ASN A 78 9.63 15.11 -0.13
N TYR A 79 8.32 15.23 0.02
CA TYR A 79 7.60 16.47 0.25
C TYR A 79 6.82 16.35 1.55
N PRO A 80 6.67 17.45 2.33
CA PRO A 80 6.04 17.42 3.64
C PRO A 80 4.55 17.04 3.62
N TRP A 81 3.89 17.15 2.47
CA TRP A 81 2.47 16.84 2.29
C TRP A 81 2.21 15.38 1.86
N MET A 82 3.25 14.59 1.57
CA MET A 82 3.04 13.21 1.18
C MET A 82 2.61 12.37 2.38
N ALA A 83 1.46 11.72 2.23
CA ALA A 83 0.95 10.80 3.23
C ALA A 83 1.78 9.52 3.28
N GLU A 84 1.81 8.91 4.47
CA GLU A 84 2.35 7.57 4.60
C GLU A 84 1.52 6.55 3.81
N HIS A 85 2.18 5.49 3.35
CA HIS A 85 1.49 4.41 2.66
C HIS A 85 0.44 3.73 3.56
N SER A 86 -0.72 3.48 2.97
CA SER A 86 -1.79 2.67 3.54
C SER A 86 -2.16 1.59 2.54
N GLU A 87 -2.39 0.39 3.05
CA GLU A 87 -2.95 -0.72 2.29
C GLU A 87 -4.37 -0.40 1.81
N ASN A 88 -4.89 -1.24 0.91
CA ASN A 88 -6.26 -1.15 0.43
C ASN A 88 -7.24 -1.59 1.52
N LEU A 89 -8.11 -0.67 1.93
CA LEU A 89 -9.11 -0.89 2.98
C LEU A 89 -10.50 -1.25 2.43
N SER A 90 -10.60 -1.52 1.13
CA SER A 90 -11.85 -1.93 0.49
C SER A 90 -12.44 -3.19 1.16
N GLY A 91 -13.76 -3.22 1.34
CA GLY A 91 -14.44 -4.34 2.01
C GLY A 91 -14.27 -4.40 3.52
N THR A 92 -13.50 -3.48 4.12
CA THR A 92 -13.38 -3.34 5.58
C THR A 92 -14.28 -2.22 6.11
N SER A 93 -14.42 -2.11 7.44
CA SER A 93 -15.10 -0.98 8.09
C SER A 93 -14.42 0.38 7.83
N ARG A 94 -13.17 0.38 7.38
CA ARG A 94 -12.39 1.58 7.04
C ARG A 94 -12.43 1.91 5.54
N ALA A 95 -13.30 1.26 4.77
CA ALA A 95 -13.47 1.55 3.36
C ALA A 95 -13.89 3.02 3.14
N TYR A 96 -13.41 3.62 2.05
CA TYR A 96 -13.82 4.97 1.67
C TYR A 96 -15.30 4.99 1.26
N VAL A 97 -16.09 5.84 1.91
CA VAL A 97 -17.49 6.09 1.56
C VAL A 97 -17.59 7.53 1.03
N PRO A 98 -17.98 7.73 -0.23
CA PRO A 98 -18.12 9.07 -0.79
C PRO A 98 -19.25 9.82 -0.09
N TYR A 99 -19.02 11.10 0.16
CA TYR A 99 -20.03 12.02 0.68
C TYR A 99 -20.04 13.29 -0.15
N SER A 100 -21.14 14.05 -0.08
CA SER A 100 -21.20 15.36 -0.71
C SER A 100 -20.28 16.32 0.02
N THR A 101 -19.26 16.84 -0.66
CA THR A 101 -18.36 17.87 -0.12
C THR A 101 -18.98 19.26 -0.15
N THR A 102 -20.18 19.42 -0.71
CA THR A 102 -20.89 20.69 -0.80
C THR A 102 -21.92 20.83 0.31
N THR A 103 -22.03 22.03 0.88
CA THR A 103 -23.13 22.40 1.77
C THR A 103 -24.46 22.49 1.00
N PRO A 104 -25.61 22.35 1.68
CA PRO A 104 -26.91 22.65 1.07
C PRO A 104 -26.93 24.06 0.48
N LYS A 105 -27.41 24.20 -0.76
CA LYS A 105 -27.46 25.49 -1.46
C LYS A 105 -28.65 26.36 -1.05
N ILE A 106 -29.70 25.73 -0.53
CA ILE A 106 -30.95 26.39 -0.15
C ILE A 106 -31.08 26.26 1.36
N GLU A 107 -31.16 27.40 2.04
CA GLU A 107 -31.45 27.45 3.46
C GLU A 107 -32.97 27.32 3.69
N GLN A 108 -33.36 26.40 4.56
CA GLN A 108 -34.78 26.18 4.88
C GLN A 108 -35.23 27.19 5.93
N TRP A 109 -36.42 27.75 5.74
CA TRP A 109 -37.07 28.53 6.80
C TRP A 109 -37.48 27.59 7.95
N VAL A 110 -37.06 27.93 9.17
CA VAL A 110 -37.42 27.19 10.39
C VAL A 110 -38.59 27.92 11.07
N PRO A 111 -39.77 27.29 11.21
CA PRO A 111 -40.93 27.93 11.83
C PRO A 111 -40.71 28.19 13.33
N PRO A 112 -41.25 29.29 13.88
CA PRO A 112 -41.23 29.52 15.31
C PRO A 112 -42.04 28.44 16.04
N LYS A 113 -41.52 27.93 17.17
CA LYS A 113 -42.26 27.00 18.02
C LYS A 113 -43.38 27.75 18.74
N SER A 114 -44.60 27.21 18.76
CA SER A 114 -45.70 27.77 19.53
C SER A 114 -45.37 27.71 21.03
N GLN A 115 -45.52 28.83 21.74
CA GLN A 115 -45.51 28.82 23.19
C GLN A 115 -46.83 28.21 23.64
N VAL A 116 -46.77 26.96 24.11
CA VAL A 116 -47.87 26.33 24.83
C VAL A 116 -47.84 26.91 26.25
N ASN A 117 -48.81 27.77 26.55
CA ASN A 117 -49.08 28.24 27.92
C ASN A 117 -49.80 27.16 28.73
#